data_AF-A0A1H3LHS7-F1
#
_entry.id   AF-A0A1H3LHS7-F1
#
_cell.length_a   1.000
_cell.length_b   1.000
_cell.length_c   1.000
_cell.angle_alpha   90.00
_cell.angle_beta   90.00
_cell.angle_gamma   90.00
#
_symmetry.space_group_name_H-M   'P 1'
#
loop_
_entity.id
_entity.type
_entity.pdbx_description
1 polymer ?
#
loop_
_entity_poly.entity_id
_entity_poly.type
_entity_poly.pdbx_seq_one_letter_code
_entity_poly.pdbx_strand_id
1 'polypeptide(L)'
;MTVTTTATTATTSSTTTAAATDTATIGATTSPTTDATGWAGASAAGGLEDSPTDRWLAVLGERMTPLTGPAGVAERLLLLIHYGIDWQNGWVSRYRRTYWEQLLPDRVITATYRAGTLRRWWRDVASELGSAPRNAAERTELEQLLRADSTPVLMALRLETEALLLRTRIVADAVRDTRSTPGAS
;
A
#
# COMPACT_ATOMS: atom_id res chain seq x y z
N MET A 1 -26.03 -1.91 54.04
CA MET A 1 -25.59 -3.31 53.95
C MET A 1 -24.35 -3.36 53.09
N THR A 2 -23.20 -3.45 53.74
CA THR A 2 -21.85 -3.54 53.17
C THR A 2 -21.57 -4.97 52.72
N VAL A 3 -21.11 -5.15 51.48
CA VAL A 3 -20.49 -6.41 51.06
C VAL A 3 -19.16 -6.07 50.39
N THR A 4 -18.11 -6.32 51.16
CA THR A 4 -16.71 -6.33 50.74
C THR A 4 -16.43 -7.68 50.09
N THR A 5 -15.79 -7.71 48.91
CA THR A 5 -15.15 -8.95 48.44
C THR A 5 -13.84 -8.62 47.73
N THR A 6 -12.76 -9.02 48.39
CA THR A 6 -11.37 -9.14 47.94
C THR A 6 -11.14 -10.51 47.29
N ALA A 7 -10.27 -10.56 46.27
CA ALA A 7 -9.44 -11.70 45.83
C ALA A 7 -9.02 -11.48 44.36
N THR A 8 -7.87 -11.89 43.81
CA THR A 8 -6.62 -12.48 44.31
C THR A 8 -5.65 -12.41 43.11
N THR A 9 -4.40 -12.04 43.37
CA THR A 9 -3.28 -12.02 42.42
C THR A 9 -2.81 -13.45 42.14
N ALA A 10 -2.55 -13.81 40.88
CA ALA A 10 -1.83 -15.03 40.52
C ALA A 10 -0.73 -14.71 39.50
N THR A 11 0.49 -14.61 40.03
CA THR A 11 1.75 -14.61 39.28
C THR A 11 2.11 -16.07 38.96
N THR A 12 2.42 -16.39 37.71
CA THR A 12 3.12 -17.64 37.40
C THR A 12 4.30 -17.33 36.49
N SER A 13 5.49 -17.47 37.06
CA SER A 13 6.78 -17.49 36.36
C SER A 13 7.06 -18.89 35.86
N SER A 14 7.52 -19.02 34.61
CA SER A 14 8.17 -20.24 34.13
C SER A 14 9.51 -19.88 33.51
N THR A 15 10.57 -20.13 34.27
CA THR A 15 11.96 -20.18 33.80
C THR A 15 12.30 -21.65 33.58
N THR A 16 12.85 -22.01 32.43
CA THR A 16 13.62 -23.26 32.29
C THR A 16 14.79 -23.03 31.34
N THR A 17 15.93 -23.52 31.80
CA THR A 17 17.31 -23.27 31.37
C THR A 17 17.77 -24.28 30.32
N ALA A 18 18.75 -23.80 29.53
CA ALA A 18 19.62 -24.39 28.53
C ALA A 18 19.97 -25.90 28.56
N ALA A 19 20.31 -26.43 27.37
CA ALA A 19 21.52 -27.20 27.14
C ALA A 19 21.98 -27.08 25.67
N ALA A 20 23.28 -26.87 25.49
CA ALA A 20 23.99 -26.72 24.23
C ALA A 20 24.61 -28.07 23.77
N THR A 21 25.37 -27.99 22.66
CA THR A 21 26.30 -28.98 22.06
C THR A 21 25.67 -29.78 20.93
N ASP A 22 26.09 -29.59 19.68
CA ASP A 22 27.34 -30.19 19.21
C ASP A 22 27.84 -29.58 17.87
N THR A 23 29.16 -29.63 17.74
CA THR A 23 29.95 -29.14 16.61
C THR A 23 30.21 -30.30 15.65
N ALA A 24 29.99 -30.12 14.35
CA ALA A 24 30.51 -31.05 13.34
C ALA A 24 31.02 -30.30 12.11
N THR A 25 32.35 -30.19 12.06
CA THR A 25 33.18 -29.81 10.92
C THR A 25 33.24 -30.95 9.90
N ILE A 26 32.88 -30.67 8.66
CA ILE A 26 33.23 -31.45 7.45
C ILE A 26 33.27 -30.40 6.33
N GLY A 27 34.43 -30.02 5.80
CA GLY A 27 35.22 -30.82 4.88
C GLY A 27 35.16 -30.12 3.52
N ALA A 28 36.21 -29.34 3.22
CA ALA A 28 36.33 -28.59 1.98
C ALA A 28 36.41 -29.53 0.76
N THR A 29 35.70 -29.20 -0.32
CA THR A 29 36.03 -29.65 -1.67
C THR A 29 35.67 -28.54 -2.66
N THR A 30 36.56 -28.39 -3.61
CA THR A 30 36.79 -27.35 -4.61
C THR A 30 35.60 -26.94 -5.49
N SER A 31 35.66 -25.66 -5.89
CA SER A 31 34.81 -24.93 -6.82
C SER A 31 34.45 -25.66 -8.12
N PRO A 32 33.31 -25.27 -8.72
CA PRO A 32 33.30 -24.92 -10.12
C PRO A 32 32.98 -23.43 -10.32
N THR A 33 33.86 -22.74 -11.03
CA THR A 33 33.61 -21.46 -11.69
C THR A 33 32.28 -21.53 -12.44
N THR A 34 31.28 -20.80 -11.95
CA THR A 34 30.06 -20.49 -12.70
C THR A 34 30.03 -18.99 -12.88
N ASP A 35 30.11 -18.58 -14.14
CA ASP A 35 30.10 -17.20 -14.59
C ASP A 35 29.00 -16.40 -13.91
N ALA A 36 29.41 -15.37 -13.16
CA ALA A 36 28.54 -14.31 -12.70
C ALA A 36 28.21 -13.39 -13.88
N THR A 37 27.41 -13.90 -14.82
CA THR A 37 26.72 -13.07 -15.81
C THR A 37 25.29 -12.88 -15.36
N GLY A 38 24.99 -11.67 -14.89
CA GLY A 38 23.64 -11.12 -14.92
C GLY A 38 22.67 -11.56 -13.82
N TRP A 39 22.90 -11.11 -12.58
CA TRP A 39 21.76 -10.79 -11.71
C TRP A 39 21.25 -9.39 -12.08
N ALA A 40 20.68 -9.28 -13.28
CA ALA A 40 19.71 -8.23 -13.54
C ALA A 40 18.54 -8.54 -12.60
N GLY A 41 18.27 -7.64 -11.66
CA GLY A 41 17.08 -7.72 -10.82
C GLY A 41 15.89 -7.96 -11.72
N ALA A 42 15.34 -9.17 -11.65
CA ALA A 42 14.12 -9.56 -12.36
C ALA A 42 13.06 -8.54 -11.98
N SER A 43 12.87 -7.61 -12.90
CA SER A 43 11.97 -6.50 -12.76
C SER A 43 10.59 -7.14 -12.77
N ALA A 44 9.94 -7.20 -11.61
CA ALA A 44 8.53 -7.54 -11.50
C ALA A 44 7.65 -6.42 -12.11
N ALA A 45 8.04 -5.90 -13.27
CA ALA A 45 7.50 -4.73 -13.96
C ALA A 45 6.71 -5.10 -15.23
N GLY A 46 6.59 -6.39 -15.57
CA GLY A 46 5.96 -6.82 -16.83
C GLY A 46 4.45 -7.10 -16.78
N GLY A 47 3.75 -6.77 -15.68
CA GLY A 47 2.35 -7.20 -15.47
C GLY A 47 1.28 -6.11 -15.58
N LEU A 48 1.64 -4.84 -15.69
CA LEU A 48 0.71 -3.73 -15.50
C LEU A 48 0.48 -2.84 -16.72
N GLU A 49 1.20 -2.98 -17.83
CA GLU A 49 1.26 -1.99 -18.94
C GLU A 49 -0.08 -1.58 -19.61
N ASP A 50 -1.22 -2.10 -19.17
CA ASP A 50 -2.56 -1.65 -19.59
C ASP A 50 -3.57 -1.55 -18.40
N SER A 51 -3.08 -1.23 -17.21
CA SER A 51 -3.91 -1.14 -16.00
C SER A 51 -4.74 0.16 -15.95
N PRO A 52 -5.90 0.17 -15.24
CA PRO A 52 -6.63 1.40 -14.93
C PRO A 52 -5.76 2.53 -14.39
N THR A 53 -4.84 2.26 -13.46
CA THR A 53 -3.97 3.32 -12.94
C THR A 53 -2.92 3.79 -13.94
N ASP A 54 -2.41 2.92 -14.81
CA ASP A 54 -1.49 3.34 -15.87
C ASP A 54 -2.16 4.28 -16.87
N ARG A 55 -3.45 4.05 -17.20
CA ARG A 55 -4.22 5.01 -18.01
C ARG A 55 -4.38 6.37 -17.33
N TRP A 56 -4.51 6.42 -16.01
CA TRP A 56 -4.56 7.70 -15.27
C TRP A 56 -3.19 8.37 -15.20
N LEU A 57 -2.13 7.61 -14.95
CA LEU A 57 -0.75 8.10 -14.91
C LEU A 57 -0.29 8.60 -16.28
N ALA A 58 -0.70 7.94 -17.37
CA ALA A 58 -0.36 8.31 -18.74
C ALA A 58 -0.79 9.74 -19.12
N VAL A 59 -1.82 10.29 -18.45
CA VAL A 59 -2.26 11.68 -18.67
C VAL A 59 -1.16 12.70 -18.35
N LEU A 60 -0.21 12.36 -17.48
CA LEU A 60 0.91 13.24 -17.14
C LEU A 60 2.04 13.23 -18.19
N GLY A 61 2.10 12.20 -19.04
CA GLY A 61 3.18 12.03 -20.02
C GLY A 61 4.57 12.20 -19.38
N GLU A 62 5.43 12.98 -20.01
CA GLU A 62 6.81 13.23 -19.55
C GLU A 62 6.91 14.16 -18.34
N ARG A 63 5.82 14.82 -17.92
CA ARG A 63 5.85 15.79 -16.81
C ARG A 63 6.13 15.15 -15.47
N MET A 64 5.83 13.87 -15.33
CA MET A 64 5.99 13.15 -14.08
C MET A 64 6.18 11.66 -14.37
N THR A 65 7.40 11.17 -14.20
CA THR A 65 7.70 9.74 -14.34
C THR A 65 6.91 8.93 -13.30
N PRO A 66 6.24 7.83 -13.71
CA PRO A 66 5.60 6.91 -12.78
C PRO A 66 6.59 6.35 -11.76
N LEU A 67 6.17 6.22 -10.51
CA LEU A 67 7.01 5.57 -9.51
C LEU A 67 7.07 4.07 -9.79
N THR A 68 8.23 3.48 -9.50
CA THR A 68 8.48 2.04 -9.60
C THR A 68 8.69 1.43 -8.21
N GLY A 69 8.69 0.10 -8.13
CA GLY A 69 8.88 -0.61 -6.87
C GLY A 69 7.79 -0.32 -5.83
N PRO A 70 8.13 -0.32 -4.52
CA PRO A 70 7.15 -0.17 -3.45
C PRO A 70 6.36 1.15 -3.49
N ALA A 71 7.01 2.26 -3.82
CA ALA A 71 6.37 3.56 -3.95
C ALA A 71 5.41 3.61 -5.16
N GLY A 72 5.75 2.91 -6.25
CA GLY A 72 4.87 2.72 -7.40
C GLY A 72 3.60 1.93 -7.09
N VAL A 73 3.70 0.91 -6.24
CA VAL A 73 2.53 0.16 -5.76
C VAL A 73 1.68 1.04 -4.85
N ALA A 74 2.31 1.79 -3.92
CA ALA A 74 1.63 2.72 -3.03
C ALA A 74 0.84 3.80 -3.81
N GLU A 75 1.45 4.41 -4.82
CA GLU A 75 0.82 5.40 -5.70
C GLU A 75 -0.44 4.84 -6.37
N ARG A 76 -0.35 3.63 -6.95
CA ARG A 76 -1.48 2.97 -7.61
C ARG A 76 -2.61 2.61 -6.65
N LEU A 77 -2.28 2.14 -5.44
CA LEU A 77 -3.27 1.88 -4.40
C LEU A 77 -4.00 3.16 -3.98
N LEU A 78 -3.30 4.30 -3.83
CA LEU A 78 -3.90 5.58 -3.48
C LEU A 78 -4.82 6.12 -4.60
N LEU A 79 -4.43 5.92 -5.87
CA LEU A 79 -5.30 6.23 -7.01
C LEU A 79 -6.59 5.40 -6.98
N LEU A 80 -6.49 4.09 -6.76
CA LEU A 80 -7.67 3.22 -6.63
C LEU A 80 -8.56 3.62 -5.46
N ILE A 81 -7.98 4.02 -4.32
CA ILE A 81 -8.75 4.59 -3.20
C ILE A 81 -9.49 5.84 -3.65
N HIS A 82 -8.80 6.82 -4.24
CA HIS A 82 -9.39 8.10 -4.59
C HIS A 82 -10.53 7.96 -5.61
N TYR A 83 -10.32 7.15 -6.65
CA TYR A 83 -11.30 6.95 -7.71
C TYR A 83 -12.43 6.01 -7.31
N GLY A 84 -12.22 5.14 -6.32
CA GLY A 84 -13.25 4.27 -5.76
C GLY A 84 -14.22 4.97 -4.81
N ILE A 85 -13.94 6.20 -4.36
CA ILE A 85 -14.83 6.97 -3.47
C ILE A 85 -16.12 7.36 -4.23
N ASP A 86 -17.27 7.12 -3.60
CA ASP A 86 -18.54 7.67 -4.05
C ASP A 86 -18.61 9.18 -3.72
N TRP A 87 -18.19 9.99 -4.68
CA TRP A 87 -18.21 11.45 -4.56
C TRP A 87 -19.60 12.06 -4.68
N GLN A 88 -20.60 11.29 -5.14
CA GLN A 88 -21.96 11.74 -5.39
C GLN A 88 -22.84 11.55 -4.15
N ASN A 89 -22.85 10.36 -3.57
CA ASN A 89 -23.71 10.01 -2.43
C ASN A 89 -22.93 9.64 -1.17
N GLY A 90 -21.61 9.43 -1.27
CA GLY A 90 -20.76 9.06 -0.14
C GLY A 90 -20.52 10.21 0.82
N TRP A 91 -20.26 9.88 2.09
CA TRP A 91 -20.07 10.85 3.16
C TRP A 91 -18.84 11.74 2.95
N VAL A 92 -17.80 11.23 2.27
CA VAL A 92 -16.56 11.96 1.94
C VAL A 92 -16.82 13.20 1.10
N SER A 93 -17.90 13.22 0.31
CA SER A 93 -18.31 14.38 -0.49
C SER A 93 -18.51 15.67 0.34
N ARG A 94 -18.87 15.52 1.63
CA ARG A 94 -19.04 16.64 2.57
C ARG A 94 -17.72 17.26 3.01
N TYR A 95 -16.61 16.54 2.81
CA TYR A 95 -15.27 16.91 3.25
C TYR A 95 -14.33 17.25 2.07
N ARG A 96 -14.88 17.54 0.88
CA ARG A 96 -14.07 17.89 -0.32
C ARG A 96 -13.00 18.94 -0.07
N ARG A 97 -13.29 19.94 0.77
CA ARG A 97 -12.33 21.02 1.11
C ARG A 97 -11.12 20.53 1.90
N THR A 98 -11.33 19.60 2.84
CA THR A 98 -10.27 19.09 3.73
C THR A 98 -9.78 17.70 3.33
N TYR A 99 -10.31 17.13 2.24
CA TYR A 99 -10.03 15.77 1.83
C TYR A 99 -8.53 15.51 1.63
N TRP A 100 -7.88 16.35 0.82
CA TRP A 100 -6.47 16.18 0.48
C TRP A 100 -5.52 16.53 1.63
N GLU A 101 -5.92 17.46 2.50
CA GLU A 101 -5.05 18.07 3.50
C GLU A 101 -5.15 17.40 4.88
N GLN A 102 -6.29 16.77 5.18
CA GLN A 102 -6.56 16.20 6.50
C GLN A 102 -7.11 14.79 6.38
N LEU A 103 -8.24 14.64 5.68
CA LEU A 103 -9.01 13.40 5.76
C LEU A 103 -8.25 12.21 5.18
N LEU A 104 -7.75 12.32 3.95
CA LEU A 104 -7.04 11.24 3.29
C LEU A 104 -5.69 10.94 3.98
N PRO A 105 -4.82 11.93 4.30
CA PRO A 105 -3.59 11.69 5.04
C PRO A 105 -3.81 10.94 6.36
N ASP A 106 -4.75 11.40 7.19
CA ASP A 106 -5.01 10.81 8.51
C ASP A 106 -5.40 9.33 8.41
N ARG A 107 -6.25 9.01 7.43
CA ARG A 107 -6.78 7.65 7.20
C ARG A 107 -5.69 6.72 6.68
N VAL A 108 -4.90 7.20 5.71
CA VAL A 108 -3.76 6.45 5.16
C VAL A 108 -2.74 6.14 6.25
N ILE A 109 -2.28 7.17 6.98
CA ILE A 109 -1.26 7.04 8.02
C ILE A 109 -1.75 6.12 9.14
N THR A 110 -2.95 6.37 9.68
CA THR A 110 -3.50 5.58 10.79
C THR A 110 -3.62 4.10 10.41
N ALA A 111 -4.07 3.79 9.18
CA ALA A 111 -4.16 2.42 8.72
C ALA A 111 -2.79 1.74 8.59
N THR A 112 -1.72 2.46 8.18
CA THR A 112 -0.37 1.86 8.10
C THR A 112 0.16 1.44 9.47
N TYR A 113 -0.25 2.07 10.57
CA TYR A 113 0.15 1.67 11.93
C TYR A 113 -0.62 0.46 12.45
N ARG A 114 -1.84 0.23 11.95
CA ARG A 114 -2.72 -0.87 12.40
C ARG A 114 -2.60 -2.13 11.55
N ALA A 115 -2.22 -1.98 10.29
CA ALA A 115 -2.17 -3.07 9.33
C ALA A 115 -0.80 -3.73 9.26
N GLY A 116 -0.75 -5.05 9.38
CA GLY A 116 0.45 -5.86 9.09
C GLY A 116 0.53 -6.36 7.64
N THR A 117 -0.50 -6.11 6.83
CA THR A 117 -0.57 -6.57 5.42
C THR A 117 -1.30 -5.54 4.57
N LEU A 118 -1.02 -5.50 3.25
CA LEU A 118 -1.70 -4.61 2.31
C LEU A 118 -3.20 -4.88 2.22
N ARG A 119 -3.61 -6.16 2.30
CA ARG A 119 -5.04 -6.54 2.29
C ARG A 119 -5.80 -5.94 3.47
N ARG A 120 -5.18 -5.96 4.67
CA ARG A 120 -5.76 -5.33 5.86
C ARG A 120 -5.76 -3.81 5.73
N TRP A 121 -4.65 -3.22 5.30
CA TRP A 121 -4.54 -1.78 5.09
C TRP A 121 -5.61 -1.27 4.12
N TRP A 122 -5.74 -1.90 2.94
CA TRP A 122 -6.74 -1.54 1.94
C TRP A 122 -8.14 -1.61 2.52
N ARG A 123 -8.50 -2.73 3.16
CA ARG A 123 -9.82 -2.91 3.76
C ARG A 123 -10.14 -1.80 4.77
N ASP A 124 -9.18 -1.49 5.65
CA ASP A 124 -9.39 -0.51 6.72
C ASP A 124 -9.58 0.90 6.10
N VAL A 125 -8.71 1.33 5.17
CA VAL A 125 -8.84 2.64 4.48
C VAL A 125 -10.09 2.72 3.61
N ALA A 126 -10.36 1.70 2.80
CA ALA A 126 -11.49 1.66 1.88
C ALA A 126 -12.83 1.67 2.64
N SER A 127 -12.92 0.90 3.73
CA SER A 127 -14.09 0.89 4.60
C SER A 127 -14.31 2.26 5.25
N GLU A 128 -13.26 2.90 5.77
CA GLU A 128 -13.39 4.21 6.39
C GLU A 128 -13.84 5.26 5.37
N LEU A 129 -13.25 5.29 4.17
CA LEU A 129 -13.55 6.28 3.12
C LEU A 129 -14.77 5.94 2.26
N GLY A 130 -15.40 4.77 2.43
CA GLY A 130 -16.46 4.31 1.52
C GLY A 130 -15.97 4.17 0.07
N SER A 131 -14.74 3.70 -0.10
CA SER A 131 -14.11 3.47 -1.40
C SER A 131 -14.25 2.01 -1.83
N ALA A 132 -14.54 1.78 -3.10
CA ALA A 132 -14.55 0.44 -3.69
C ALA A 132 -14.15 0.48 -5.17
N PRO A 133 -13.49 -0.56 -5.70
CA PRO A 133 -13.21 -0.65 -7.13
C PRO A 133 -14.52 -0.73 -7.92
N ARG A 134 -14.66 0.09 -8.96
CA ARG A 134 -15.93 0.36 -9.66
C ARG A 134 -16.20 -0.57 -10.83
N ASN A 135 -15.17 -1.21 -11.36
CA ASN A 135 -15.28 -2.10 -12.51
C ASN A 135 -14.35 -3.32 -12.37
N ALA A 136 -14.47 -4.27 -13.30
CA ALA A 136 -13.70 -5.51 -13.27
C ALA A 136 -12.18 -5.28 -13.40
N ALA A 137 -11.76 -4.29 -14.21
CA ALA A 137 -10.34 -3.99 -14.40
C ALA A 137 -9.71 -3.44 -13.11
N GLU A 138 -10.38 -2.50 -12.42
CA GLU A 138 -9.94 -1.98 -11.12
C GLU A 138 -9.85 -3.09 -10.06
N ARG A 139 -10.79 -4.04 -10.07
CA ARG A 139 -10.77 -5.21 -9.16
C ARG A 139 -9.57 -6.12 -9.44
N THR A 140 -9.28 -6.41 -10.70
CA THR A 140 -8.14 -7.25 -11.10
C THR A 140 -6.82 -6.59 -10.73
N GLU A 141 -6.68 -5.30 -11.05
CA GLU A 141 -5.46 -4.54 -10.73
C GLU A 141 -5.24 -4.48 -9.21
N LEU A 142 -6.28 -4.15 -8.43
CA LEU A 142 -6.20 -4.15 -6.98
C LEU A 142 -5.70 -5.49 -6.44
N GLU A 143 -6.26 -6.59 -6.94
CA GLU A 143 -5.89 -7.94 -6.51
C GLU A 143 -4.40 -8.24 -6.77
N GLN A 144 -3.87 -7.79 -7.91
CA GLN A 144 -2.44 -7.88 -8.24
C GLN A 144 -1.58 -7.03 -7.29
N LEU A 145 -1.94 -5.77 -7.07
CA LEU A 145 -1.20 -4.85 -6.17
C LEU A 145 -1.16 -5.38 -4.74
N LEU A 146 -2.24 -6.02 -4.27
CA LEU A 146 -2.33 -6.62 -2.93
C LEU A 146 -1.46 -7.87 -2.73
N ARG A 147 -0.81 -8.39 -3.79
CA ARG A 147 0.20 -9.46 -3.68
C ARG A 147 1.64 -8.95 -3.52
N ALA A 148 1.87 -7.65 -3.66
CA ALA A 148 3.18 -7.07 -3.43
C ALA A 148 3.66 -7.31 -1.98
N ASP A 149 4.97 -7.25 -1.76
CA ASP A 149 5.51 -7.31 -0.40
C ASP A 149 4.95 -6.15 0.43
N SER A 150 4.27 -6.50 1.51
CA SER A 150 3.51 -5.54 2.30
C SER A 150 4.41 -4.59 3.07
N THR A 151 5.53 -5.08 3.60
CA THR A 151 6.40 -4.29 4.48
C THR A 151 6.95 -3.03 3.78
N PRO A 152 7.62 -3.12 2.61
CA PRO A 152 8.18 -1.95 1.97
C PRO A 152 7.11 -0.99 1.44
N VAL A 153 5.95 -1.50 1.00
CA VAL A 153 4.85 -0.65 0.52
C VAL A 153 4.19 0.11 1.67
N LEU A 154 3.95 -0.55 2.81
CA LEU A 154 3.41 0.10 4.00
C LEU A 154 4.40 1.12 4.61
N MET A 155 5.71 0.87 4.49
CA MET A 155 6.74 1.86 4.86
C MET A 155 6.70 3.08 3.95
N ALA A 156 6.62 2.89 2.62
CA ALA A 156 6.48 4.01 1.68
C ALA A 156 5.21 4.84 1.97
N LEU A 157 4.06 4.17 2.15
CA LEU A 157 2.79 4.81 2.52
C LEU A 157 2.84 5.56 3.84
N ARG A 158 3.75 5.21 4.77
CA ARG A 158 3.89 5.88 6.06
C ARG A 158 4.85 7.06 5.99
N LEU A 159 6.03 6.84 5.40
CA LEU A 159 7.14 7.80 5.42
C LEU A 159 7.02 8.86 4.33
N GLU A 160 6.40 8.51 3.19
CA GLU A 160 6.30 9.37 2.02
C GLU A 160 4.85 9.81 1.75
N THR A 161 3.97 9.73 2.75
CA THR A 161 2.53 10.01 2.62
C THR A 161 2.26 11.31 1.86
N GLU A 162 2.86 12.42 2.29
CA GLU A 162 2.61 13.74 1.69
C GLU A 162 3.03 13.80 0.22
N ALA A 163 4.19 13.24 -0.12
CA ALA A 163 4.69 13.19 -1.48
C ALA A 163 3.79 12.33 -2.37
N LEU A 164 3.39 11.15 -1.90
CA LEU A 164 2.49 10.25 -2.62
C LEU A 164 1.09 10.86 -2.82
N LEU A 165 0.57 11.57 -1.83
CA LEU A 165 -0.73 12.25 -1.93
C LEU A 165 -0.69 13.47 -2.84
N LEU A 166 0.40 14.24 -2.84
CA LEU A 166 0.61 15.32 -3.79
C LEU A 166 0.60 14.78 -5.23
N ARG A 167 1.33 13.69 -5.49
CA ARG A 167 1.34 13.03 -6.80
C ARG A 167 -0.05 12.54 -7.19
N THR A 168 -0.75 11.87 -6.28
CA THR A 168 -2.13 11.40 -6.49
C THR A 168 -3.06 12.55 -6.85
N ARG A 169 -2.93 13.70 -6.17
CA ARG A 169 -3.72 14.91 -6.46
C ARG A 169 -3.40 15.48 -7.83
N ILE A 170 -2.12 15.57 -8.20
CA ILE A 170 -1.70 16.05 -9.53
C ILE A 170 -2.31 15.18 -10.64
N VAL A 171 -2.27 13.84 -10.49
CA VAL A 171 -2.91 12.90 -11.42
C VAL A 171 -4.43 13.13 -11.46
N ALA A 172 -5.07 13.23 -10.30
CA ALA A 172 -6.53 13.42 -10.22
C ALA A 172 -6.99 14.72 -10.89
N ASP A 173 -6.27 15.81 -10.68
CA ASP A 173 -6.54 17.10 -11.31
C ASP A 173 -6.35 17.01 -12.83
N ALA A 174 -5.25 16.41 -13.32
CA ALA A 174 -5.01 16.26 -14.75
C ALA A 174 -6.05 15.37 -15.46
N VAL A 175 -6.47 14.27 -14.82
CA VAL A 175 -7.54 13.39 -15.34
C VAL A 175 -8.90 14.11 -15.34
N ARG A 176 -9.18 14.98 -14.35
CA ARG A 176 -10.39 15.80 -14.37
C ARG A 176 -10.36 16.79 -15.52
N ASP A 177 -9.23 17.43 -15.77
CA ASP A 177 -9.09 18.44 -16.83
C ASP A 177 -9.25 17.83 -18.23
N THR A 178 -8.70 16.63 -18.46
CA THR A 178 -8.90 15.88 -19.73
C THR A 178 -10.35 15.50 -19.97
N ARG A 179 -11.10 15.09 -18.93
CA ARG A 179 -12.54 14.80 -19.05
C ARG A 179 -13.40 16.05 -19.23
N SER A 180 -12.94 17.19 -18.73
CA SER A 180 -13.64 18.47 -18.79
C SER A 180 -13.37 19.26 -20.06
N THR A 181 -12.49 18.77 -20.93
CA THR A 181 -12.17 19.36 -22.24
C THR A 181 -12.85 18.54 -23.34
N PRO A 182 -14.08 18.88 -23.77
CA PRO A 182 -14.74 18.21 -24.88
C PRO A 182 -14.33 18.92 -26.17
N GLY A 183 -13.44 18.31 -26.96
CA GLY A 183 -13.10 18.80 -28.31
C GLY A 183 -11.61 19.03 -28.56
N ALA A 184 -10.90 17.94 -28.82
CA ALA A 184 -9.72 17.93 -29.69
C ALA A 184 -9.84 16.68 -30.57
N SER A 185 -10.79 16.73 -31.49
CA SER A 185 -10.98 15.77 -32.59
C SER A 185 -11.48 16.55 -33.78
#